data_AF-A0A7S0E4H9-F1
#
_entry.id   AF-A0A7S0E4H9-F1
#
_cell.length_a   1.000
_cell.length_b   1.000
_cell.length_c   1.000
_cell.angle_alpha   90.00
_cell.angle_beta   90.00
_cell.angle_gamma   90.00
#
_symmetry.space_group_name_H-M   'P 1'
#
loop_
_entity.id
_entity.type
_entity.pdbx_description
1 polymer ?
#
loop_
_entity_poly.entity_id
_entity_poly.type
_entity_poly.pdbx_seq_one_letter_code
_entity_poly.pdbx_strand_id
1 'polypeptide(L)'
;MGSQVAGPVLPDHLKQQIHQGLLPLFRAEAKMLLCENLAGRWQASEQTASLRVEWTNFKFVNTIMHVIQENFQQLETLSLDNNSLKSLQTFSTLSTLCPSIRNLSLANNFLESSEELQSLQGLQLRELRLEGNPFIQSEGADKTSFHGVIRGFFPTLTLLDGNELKPLKIEFNIPVPTSLPPSLGNFWEDRVLEKPLSDFINAFFSRYDSSRNALLQAYVDTALFSVSIPHYKRDPEASRRSTPEKLPTLPPAEAKNYQEVSRNLLDSHDKTNKKLQSKRLAVLATLDKLPPTRHDLSSFKADAFILPSVGSNVQMCKLMLTGNFQEQVFSSWKDRRFHRTFILCSPPPA
;
A
#
# COMPACT_ATOMS: atom_id res chain seq x y z
N MET A 1 0.35 15.46 9.28
CA MET A 1 1.53 15.99 9.99
C MET A 1 1.98 14.91 10.95
N GLY A 2 2.75 13.95 10.47
CA GLY A 2 3.39 12.97 11.34
C GLY A 2 4.64 13.64 11.89
N SER A 3 4.70 13.84 13.21
CA SER A 3 5.91 14.30 13.87
C SER A 3 6.98 13.25 13.61
N GLN A 4 7.98 13.59 12.79
CA GLN A 4 9.26 12.93 12.83
C GLN A 4 9.75 13.04 14.27
N VAL A 5 9.82 11.91 14.97
CA VAL A 5 10.48 11.84 16.27
C VAL A 5 11.97 11.91 15.96
N ALA A 6 12.46 13.14 15.76
CA ALA A 6 13.87 13.44 15.80
C ALA A 6 14.32 13.22 17.25
N GLY A 7 14.78 12.00 17.53
CA GLY A 7 15.46 11.70 18.79
C GLY A 7 16.68 12.61 18.95
N PRO A 8 17.09 12.94 20.19
CA PRO A 8 18.14 13.91 20.44
C PRO A 8 19.45 13.39 19.85
N VAL A 9 19.89 14.09 18.80
CA VAL A 9 21.13 13.84 18.08
C VAL A 9 22.30 14.10 19.04
N LEU A 10 23.11 13.06 19.30
CA LEU A 10 24.42 13.26 19.93
C LEU A 10 25.21 14.31 19.12
N PRO A 11 26.03 15.17 19.75
CA PRO A 11 26.68 16.29 19.08
C PRO A 11 27.40 15.87 17.78
N ASP A 12 27.34 16.70 16.74
CA ASP A 12 27.89 16.37 15.41
C ASP A 12 29.37 15.99 15.43
N HIS A 13 30.14 16.56 16.37
CA HIS A 13 31.54 16.18 16.59
C HIS A 13 31.70 14.69 16.97
N LEU A 14 30.77 14.15 17.77
CA LEU A 14 30.81 12.76 18.22
C LEU A 14 30.44 11.82 17.08
N LYS A 15 29.47 12.19 16.24
CA LYS A 15 29.15 11.45 15.01
C LYS A 15 30.33 11.36 14.06
N GLN A 16 31.05 12.48 13.87
CA GLN A 16 32.26 12.50 13.04
C GLN A 16 33.37 11.63 13.61
N GLN A 17 33.59 11.65 14.93
CA GLN A 17 34.57 10.77 15.58
C GLN A 17 34.19 9.28 15.45
N ILE A 18 32.92 8.93 15.62
CA ILE A 18 32.42 7.56 15.40
C ILE A 18 32.65 7.14 13.94
N HIS A 19 32.33 8.00 12.97
CA HIS A 19 32.57 7.71 11.56
C HIS A 19 34.06 7.44 11.28
N GLN A 20 34.95 8.31 11.78
CA GLN A 20 36.40 8.13 11.65
C GLN A 20 36.90 6.84 12.33
N GLY A 21 36.28 6.43 13.44
CA GLY A 21 36.58 5.17 14.11
C GLY A 21 36.09 3.92 13.39
N LEU A 22 35.01 4.02 12.60
CA LEU A 22 34.44 2.91 11.85
C LEU A 22 35.06 2.75 10.46
N LEU A 23 35.53 3.83 9.85
CA LEU A 23 36.05 3.82 8.48
C LEU A 23 37.19 2.79 8.26
N PRO A 24 38.19 2.63 9.15
CA PRO A 24 39.24 1.63 8.99
C PRO A 24 38.75 0.17 9.13
N LEU A 25 37.57 -0.02 9.75
CA LEU A 25 36.95 -1.32 10.00
C LEU A 25 36.06 -1.77 8.84
N PHE A 26 35.77 -0.87 7.90
CA PHE A 26 34.98 -1.18 6.73
C PHE A 26 35.83 -1.84 5.64
N ARG A 27 35.25 -2.84 4.98
CA ARG A 27 35.80 -3.52 3.81
C ARG A 27 34.83 -3.31 2.66
N ALA A 28 35.07 -2.27 1.85
CA ALA A 28 34.16 -1.82 0.82
C ALA A 28 33.87 -2.91 -0.23
N GLU A 29 34.89 -3.63 -0.67
CA GLU A 29 34.80 -4.71 -1.68
C GLU A 29 33.88 -5.84 -1.23
N ALA A 30 33.93 -6.18 0.06
CA ALA A 30 33.12 -7.25 0.65
C ALA A 30 31.84 -6.72 1.33
N LYS A 31 31.63 -5.40 1.34
CA LYS A 31 30.53 -4.71 2.03
C LYS A 31 30.38 -5.15 3.49
N MET A 32 31.50 -5.26 4.20
CA MET A 32 31.55 -5.74 5.58
C MET A 32 32.07 -4.67 6.52
N LEU A 33 31.47 -4.58 7.70
CA LEU A 33 31.94 -3.73 8.79
C LEU A 33 32.30 -4.61 9.99
N LEU A 34 33.58 -4.60 10.37
CA LEU A 34 34.14 -5.51 11.37
C LEU A 34 34.39 -4.77 12.70
N CYS A 35 33.36 -4.66 13.53
CA CYS A 35 33.40 -3.95 14.80
C CYS A 35 33.83 -4.85 15.98
N GLU A 36 34.75 -5.78 15.75
CA GLU A 36 35.20 -6.72 16.77
C GLU A 36 36.01 -6.01 17.87
N ASN A 37 35.67 -6.24 19.14
CA ASN A 37 36.32 -5.57 20.30
C ASN A 37 36.47 -4.06 20.07
N LEU A 38 35.37 -3.39 19.76
CA LEU A 38 35.39 -1.99 19.33
C LEU A 38 35.99 -1.07 20.40
N ALA A 39 35.72 -1.35 21.68
CA ALA A 39 36.26 -0.61 22.81
C ALA A 39 37.79 -0.61 22.83
N GLY A 40 38.41 -1.79 22.70
CA GLY A 40 39.87 -1.91 22.65
C GLY A 40 40.46 -1.25 21.40
N ARG A 41 39.82 -1.40 20.24
CA ARG A 41 40.27 -0.78 18.99
C ARG A 41 40.23 0.75 19.05
N TRP A 42 39.18 1.33 19.62
CA TRP A 42 39.06 2.78 19.72
C TRP A 42 39.98 3.39 20.77
N GLN A 43 40.27 2.67 21.87
CA GLN A 43 41.28 3.08 22.85
C GLN A 43 42.71 3.11 22.27
N ALA A 44 43.01 2.25 21.30
CA ALA A 44 44.32 2.19 20.67
C ALA A 44 44.57 3.29 19.61
N SER A 45 43.54 4.03 19.21
CA SER A 45 43.61 5.06 18.18
C SER A 45 43.54 6.46 18.80
N GLU A 46 44.52 7.32 18.50
CA GLU A 46 44.61 8.67 19.04
C GLU A 46 43.36 9.53 18.72
N GLN A 47 42.72 9.30 17.56
CA GLN A 47 41.55 10.07 17.14
C GLN A 47 40.24 9.64 17.84
N THR A 48 40.20 8.42 18.38
CA THR A 48 39.00 7.85 19.02
C THR A 48 39.19 7.48 20.48
N ALA A 49 40.37 7.73 21.06
CA ALA A 49 40.69 7.40 22.45
C ALA A 49 39.78 8.10 23.48
N SER A 50 39.17 9.22 23.11
CA SER A 50 38.18 9.93 23.93
C SER A 50 36.78 9.29 23.89
N LEU A 51 36.50 8.43 22.91
CA LEU A 51 35.22 7.74 22.79
C LEU A 51 35.18 6.55 23.76
N ARG A 52 34.18 6.56 24.65
CA ARG A 52 33.83 5.38 25.45
C ARG A 52 32.73 4.61 24.74
N VAL A 53 32.99 3.35 24.45
CA VAL A 53 32.00 2.45 23.85
C VAL A 53 31.01 2.00 24.93
N GLU A 54 29.76 2.42 24.79
CA GLU A 54 28.68 2.11 25.74
C GLU A 54 27.54 1.37 25.03
N TRP A 55 27.66 0.06 24.88
CA TRP A 55 26.65 -0.76 24.21
C TRP A 55 25.29 -0.82 24.93
N THR A 56 25.27 -0.52 26.23
CA THR A 56 24.05 -0.43 27.05
C THR A 56 23.33 0.92 26.87
N ASN A 57 23.97 1.91 26.25
CA ASN A 57 23.41 3.24 26.06
C ASN A 57 22.70 3.31 24.70
N PHE A 58 21.36 3.29 24.71
CA PHE A 58 20.54 3.34 23.50
C PHE A 58 20.91 4.51 22.57
N LYS A 59 21.18 5.71 23.12
CA LYS A 59 21.50 6.89 22.29
C LYS A 59 22.80 6.71 21.53
N PHE A 60 23.81 6.13 22.19
CA PHE A 60 25.11 5.86 21.59
C PHE A 60 24.97 4.81 20.48
N VAL A 61 24.32 3.68 20.76
CA VAL A 61 24.11 2.60 19.78
C VAL A 61 23.29 3.08 18.59
N ASN A 62 22.18 3.81 18.83
CA ASN A 62 21.37 4.36 17.75
C ASN A 62 22.14 5.38 16.89
N THR A 63 23.09 6.11 17.48
CA THR A 63 23.97 7.02 16.74
C THR A 63 24.96 6.27 15.86
N ILE A 64 25.55 5.17 16.37
CA ILE A 64 26.37 4.28 15.53
C ILE A 64 25.56 3.78 14.34
N MET A 65 24.31 3.35 14.53
CA MET A 65 23.48 2.88 13.42
C MET A 65 23.16 3.95 12.39
N HIS A 66 22.88 5.19 12.83
CA HIS A 66 22.70 6.30 11.90
C HIS A 66 23.99 6.60 11.13
N VAL A 67 25.15 6.58 11.79
CA VAL A 67 26.45 6.73 11.11
C VAL A 67 26.67 5.60 10.10
N ILE A 68 26.31 4.36 10.45
CA ILE A 68 26.37 3.21 9.54
C ILE A 68 25.48 3.45 8.32
N GLN A 69 24.22 3.82 8.54
CA GLN A 69 23.23 4.06 7.49
C GLN A 69 23.65 5.21 6.55
N GLU A 70 24.14 6.32 7.09
CA GLU A 70 24.49 7.52 6.34
C GLU A 70 25.76 7.32 5.49
N ASN A 71 26.77 6.62 6.03
CA ASN A 71 28.12 6.57 5.45
C ASN A 71 28.47 5.24 4.76
N PHE A 72 27.81 4.13 5.11
CA PHE A 72 28.12 2.79 4.62
C PHE A 72 26.89 2.18 3.92
N GLN A 73 26.45 2.86 2.87
CA GLN A 73 25.30 2.42 2.08
C GLN A 73 25.57 1.03 1.47
N GLN A 74 24.55 0.17 1.46
CA GLN A 74 24.63 -1.22 1.01
C GLN A 74 25.49 -2.15 1.89
N LEU A 75 25.73 -1.82 3.16
CA LEU A 75 26.33 -2.76 4.10
C LEU A 75 25.53 -4.08 4.13
N GLU A 76 26.21 -5.20 3.88
CA GLU A 76 25.60 -6.54 3.87
C GLU A 76 26.03 -7.37 5.08
N THR A 77 27.24 -7.15 5.61
CA THR A 77 27.77 -7.91 6.74
C THR A 77 28.19 -7.00 7.88
N LEU A 78 27.70 -7.29 9.09
CA LEU A 78 28.09 -6.61 10.32
C LEU A 78 28.62 -7.62 11.33
N SER A 79 29.86 -7.45 11.79
CA SER A 79 30.40 -8.20 12.93
C SER A 79 30.45 -7.30 14.17
N LEU A 80 29.89 -7.81 15.27
CA LEU A 80 29.93 -7.21 16.60
C LEU A 80 30.57 -8.16 17.61
N ASP A 81 31.54 -8.96 17.16
CA ASP A 81 32.14 -9.99 18.01
C ASP A 81 32.96 -9.39 19.16
N ASN A 82 33.07 -10.12 20.27
CA ASN A 82 33.91 -9.72 21.40
C ASN A 82 33.62 -8.31 21.96
N ASN A 83 32.37 -7.85 21.90
CA ASN A 83 31.95 -6.54 22.40
C ASN A 83 31.35 -6.58 23.80
N SER A 84 31.41 -7.74 24.45
CA SER A 84 30.83 -7.98 25.78
C SER A 84 29.33 -7.62 25.86
N LEU A 85 28.59 -7.81 24.76
CA LEU A 85 27.15 -7.51 24.70
C LEU A 85 26.39 -8.46 25.63
N LYS A 86 25.64 -7.88 26.57
CA LYS A 86 24.74 -8.62 27.47
C LYS A 86 23.27 -8.55 27.05
N SER A 87 22.90 -7.50 26.33
CA SER A 87 21.54 -7.30 25.82
C SER A 87 21.55 -6.66 24.44
N LEU A 88 20.55 -7.02 23.63
CA LEU A 88 20.35 -6.52 22.27
C LEU A 88 19.18 -5.53 22.18
N GLN A 89 18.54 -5.16 23.29
CA GLN A 89 17.42 -4.20 23.29
C GLN A 89 17.80 -2.84 22.70
N THR A 90 19.05 -2.41 22.93
CA THR A 90 19.59 -1.17 22.36
C THR A 90 19.76 -1.23 20.85
N PHE A 91 19.70 -2.43 20.26
CA PHE A 91 19.82 -2.68 18.83
C PHE A 91 18.47 -2.80 18.10
N SER A 92 17.36 -2.52 18.77
CA SER A 92 16.01 -2.64 18.21
C SER A 92 15.75 -1.81 16.95
N THR A 93 16.49 -0.71 16.74
CA THR A 93 16.38 0.11 15.53
C THR A 93 17.17 -0.42 14.34
N LEU A 94 18.02 -1.45 14.52
CA LEU A 94 18.90 -1.96 13.47
C LEU A 94 18.15 -2.45 12.23
N SER A 95 17.02 -3.15 12.44
CA SER A 95 16.19 -3.69 11.35
C SER A 95 15.56 -2.60 10.48
N THR A 96 15.33 -1.41 11.04
CA THR A 96 14.72 -0.28 10.34
C THR A 96 15.76 0.63 9.69
N LEU A 97 16.90 0.87 10.35
CA LEU A 97 17.95 1.76 9.85
C LEU A 97 18.87 1.07 8.84
N CYS A 98 19.14 -0.22 9.01
CA CYS A 98 20.07 -1.00 8.18
C CYS A 98 19.41 -2.27 7.61
N PRO A 99 18.33 -2.16 6.82
CA PRO A 99 17.58 -3.31 6.31
C PRO A 99 18.37 -4.15 5.27
N SER A 100 19.49 -3.65 4.76
CA SER A 100 20.34 -4.35 3.79
C SER A 100 21.20 -5.45 4.41
N ILE A 101 21.37 -5.48 5.73
CA ILE A 101 22.21 -6.45 6.42
C ILE A 101 21.66 -7.87 6.20
N ARG A 102 22.51 -8.74 5.67
CA ARG A 102 22.24 -10.16 5.44
C ARG A 102 23.07 -11.08 6.34
N ASN A 103 24.24 -10.64 6.79
CA ASN A 103 25.11 -11.44 7.64
C ASN A 103 25.40 -10.69 8.93
N LEU A 104 25.13 -11.33 10.07
CA LEU A 104 25.36 -10.75 11.39
C LEU A 104 26.21 -11.68 12.24
N SER A 105 27.28 -11.17 12.84
CA SER A 105 28.09 -11.90 13.81
C SER A 105 27.97 -11.27 15.18
N LEU A 106 27.57 -12.08 16.16
CA LEU A 106 27.47 -11.74 17.58
C LEU A 106 28.33 -12.69 18.42
N ALA A 107 29.37 -13.27 17.82
CA ALA A 107 30.18 -14.30 18.44
C ALA A 107 30.95 -13.75 19.66
N ASN A 108 31.17 -14.62 20.64
CA ASN A 108 31.95 -14.31 21.85
C ASN A 108 31.47 -13.06 22.60
N ASN A 109 30.14 -12.93 22.72
CA ASN A 109 29.49 -11.95 23.60
C ASN A 109 28.96 -12.65 24.87
N PHE A 110 28.22 -11.93 25.70
CA PHE A 110 27.69 -12.41 26.99
C PHE A 110 26.16 -12.47 26.98
N LEU A 111 25.56 -12.89 25.88
CA LEU A 111 24.12 -13.10 25.83
C LEU A 111 23.74 -14.33 26.67
N GLU A 112 22.80 -14.17 27.60
CA GLU A 112 22.40 -15.23 28.55
C GLU A 112 21.15 -16.00 28.11
N SER A 113 20.39 -15.47 27.15
CA SER A 113 19.17 -16.07 26.61
C SER A 113 19.03 -15.81 25.11
N SER A 114 18.44 -16.76 24.38
CA SER A 114 18.08 -16.56 22.96
C SER A 114 16.98 -15.51 22.76
N GLU A 115 16.20 -15.18 23.79
CA GLU A 115 15.13 -14.16 23.74
C GLU A 115 15.67 -12.76 23.41
N GLU A 116 16.94 -12.47 23.70
CA GLU A 116 17.58 -11.21 23.33
C GLU A 116 17.52 -10.95 21.80
N LEU A 117 17.54 -12.01 21.00
CA LEU A 117 17.42 -11.94 19.53
C LEU A 117 16.07 -11.40 19.06
N GLN A 118 15.04 -11.40 19.92
CA GLN A 118 13.75 -10.78 19.62
C GLN A 118 13.90 -9.30 19.24
N SER A 119 14.85 -8.61 19.87
CA SER A 119 15.12 -7.19 19.58
C SER A 119 15.59 -6.96 18.14
N LEU A 120 16.12 -7.99 17.48
CA LEU A 120 16.62 -7.91 16.11
C LEU A 120 15.62 -8.45 15.08
N GLN A 121 14.41 -8.82 15.50
CA GLN A 121 13.36 -9.29 14.59
C GLN A 121 13.10 -8.26 13.46
N GLY A 122 12.82 -8.79 12.27
CA GLY A 122 12.61 -8.00 11.05
C GLY A 122 13.81 -7.99 10.10
N LEU A 123 15.02 -8.29 10.57
CA LEU A 123 16.18 -8.49 9.70
C LEU A 123 16.01 -9.74 8.83
N GLN A 124 16.36 -9.62 7.55
CA GLN A 124 16.29 -10.71 6.56
C GLN A 124 17.66 -11.40 6.45
N LEU A 125 18.12 -11.99 7.57
CA LEU A 125 19.44 -12.60 7.67
C LEU A 125 19.55 -13.88 6.84
N ARG A 126 20.71 -14.05 6.19
CA ARG A 126 21.19 -15.24 5.50
C ARG A 126 22.16 -16.04 6.39
N GLU A 127 23.10 -15.35 7.04
CA GLU A 127 24.09 -15.94 7.98
C GLU A 127 24.03 -15.24 9.34
N LEU A 128 24.07 -16.05 10.41
CA LEU A 128 24.13 -15.59 11.79
C LEU A 128 25.19 -16.38 12.55
N ARG A 129 26.04 -15.70 13.33
CA ARG A 129 27.00 -16.35 14.24
C ARG A 129 26.71 -15.96 15.68
N LEU A 130 26.53 -16.96 16.53
CA LEU A 130 26.20 -16.86 17.95
C LEU A 130 27.18 -17.65 18.82
N GLU A 131 28.17 -18.34 18.23
CA GLU A 131 29.17 -19.11 18.96
C GLU A 131 29.82 -18.32 20.11
N GLY A 132 30.17 -19.02 21.20
CA GLY A 132 30.83 -18.41 22.36
C GLY A 132 29.92 -17.59 23.29
N ASN A 133 28.61 -17.45 22.99
CA ASN A 133 27.66 -16.87 23.95
C ASN A 133 27.22 -17.89 25.02
N PRO A 134 27.05 -17.49 26.30
CA PRO A 134 26.61 -18.36 27.38
C PRO A 134 25.37 -19.20 27.08
N PHE A 135 24.34 -18.61 26.45
CA PHE A 135 23.09 -19.32 26.15
C PHE A 135 23.26 -20.51 25.19
N ILE A 136 24.33 -20.55 24.40
CA ILE A 136 24.61 -21.67 23.50
C ILE A 136 24.86 -22.96 24.29
N GLN A 137 25.44 -22.87 25.49
CA GLN A 137 25.69 -24.03 26.33
C GLN A 137 24.42 -24.55 27.01
N SER A 138 23.52 -23.64 27.43
CA SER A 138 22.27 -23.99 28.11
C SER A 138 21.16 -24.43 27.15
N GLU A 139 21.01 -23.74 26.01
CA GLU A 139 19.90 -23.95 25.07
C GLU A 139 20.31 -24.73 23.81
N GLY A 140 21.62 -24.79 23.49
CA GLY A 140 22.13 -25.43 22.28
C GLY A 140 22.30 -26.96 22.36
N ALA A 141 21.91 -27.59 23.48
CA ALA A 141 22.05 -29.04 23.67
C ALA A 141 21.21 -29.85 22.65
N ASP A 142 19.97 -29.43 22.38
CA ASP A 142 19.15 -29.95 21.29
C ASP A 142 19.25 -29.03 20.08
N LYS A 143 20.12 -29.40 19.13
CA LYS A 143 20.34 -28.64 17.90
C LYS A 143 19.06 -28.42 17.08
N THR A 144 18.12 -29.37 17.10
CA THR A 144 16.91 -29.28 16.26
C THR A 144 15.92 -28.28 16.85
N SER A 145 15.69 -28.36 18.16
CA SER A 145 14.89 -27.38 18.89
C SER A 145 15.53 -25.98 18.81
N PHE A 146 16.84 -25.88 19.06
CA PHE A 146 17.60 -24.64 18.99
C PHE A 146 17.50 -23.97 17.61
N HIS A 147 17.74 -24.72 16.52
CA HIS A 147 17.59 -24.18 15.16
C HIS A 147 16.15 -23.70 14.88
N GLY A 148 15.14 -24.39 15.43
CA GLY A 148 13.74 -23.98 15.32
C GLY A 148 13.47 -22.64 16.00
N VAL A 149 13.98 -22.45 17.23
CA VAL A 149 13.87 -21.20 17.98
C VAL A 149 14.53 -20.04 17.23
N ILE A 150 15.79 -20.21 16.81
CA ILE A 150 16.53 -19.17 16.06
C ILE A 150 15.81 -18.80 14.75
N ARG A 151 15.25 -19.77 14.04
CA ARG A 151 14.47 -19.53 12.81
C ARG A 151 13.10 -18.92 13.06
N GLY A 152 12.55 -19.05 14.26
CA GLY A 152 11.38 -18.30 14.70
C GLY A 152 11.65 -16.78 14.70
N PHE A 153 12.88 -16.37 15.05
CA PHE A 153 13.31 -14.97 14.96
C PHE A 153 13.71 -14.56 13.54
N PHE A 154 14.39 -15.43 12.79
CA PHE A 154 14.92 -15.15 11.45
C PHE A 154 14.52 -16.21 10.41
N PRO A 155 13.34 -16.10 9.78
CA PRO A 155 12.81 -17.14 8.89
C PRO A 155 13.64 -17.37 7.61
N THR A 156 14.40 -16.38 7.16
CA THR A 156 15.25 -16.46 5.95
C THR A 156 16.64 -17.04 6.22
N LEU A 157 16.96 -17.40 7.47
CA LEU A 157 18.29 -17.83 7.87
C LEU A 157 18.67 -19.18 7.26
N THR A 158 19.80 -19.19 6.53
CA THR A 158 20.34 -20.36 5.84
C THR A 158 21.59 -20.93 6.52
N LEU A 159 22.39 -20.09 7.16
CA LEU A 159 23.65 -20.45 7.80
C LEU A 159 23.64 -20.00 9.26
N LEU A 160 23.89 -20.92 10.19
CA LEU A 160 24.03 -20.63 11.62
C LEU A 160 25.33 -21.23 12.13
N ASP A 161 26.24 -20.39 12.64
CA ASP A 161 27.58 -20.78 13.11
C ASP A 161 28.34 -21.62 12.05
N GLY A 162 28.22 -21.22 10.78
CA GLY A 162 28.82 -21.93 9.64
C GLY A 162 28.10 -23.22 9.22
N ASN A 163 27.06 -23.65 9.94
CA ASN A 163 26.28 -24.83 9.59
C ASN A 163 25.07 -24.48 8.71
N GLU A 164 24.89 -25.23 7.63
CA GLU A 164 23.70 -25.10 6.78
C GLU A 164 22.46 -25.60 7.52
N LEU A 165 21.46 -24.73 7.63
CA LEU A 165 20.17 -25.07 8.19
C LEU A 165 19.29 -25.69 7.09
N LYS A 166 18.86 -26.94 7.29
CA LYS A 166 17.95 -27.64 6.35
C LYS A 166 16.74 -26.76 6.00
N PRO A 167 16.29 -26.66 4.74
CA PRO A 167 15.14 -25.84 4.39
C PRO A 167 13.91 -26.19 5.25
N LEU A 168 13.28 -25.19 5.88
CA LEU A 168 12.09 -25.37 6.72
C LEU A 168 10.86 -25.79 5.91
N LYS A 169 10.87 -25.54 4.59
CA LYS A 169 9.73 -25.73 3.71
C LYS A 169 10.07 -26.71 2.61
N ILE A 170 9.30 -27.79 2.54
CA ILE A 170 8.92 -28.36 1.25
C ILE A 170 8.12 -27.24 0.59
N GLU A 171 8.76 -26.44 -0.26
CA GLU A 171 8.07 -25.41 -1.03
C GLU A 171 7.18 -26.12 -2.05
N PHE A 172 5.92 -26.37 -1.67
CA PHE A 172 4.86 -26.58 -2.65
C PHE A 172 4.66 -25.25 -3.35
N ASN A 173 5.47 -25.00 -4.38
CA ASN A 173 5.34 -23.88 -5.28
C ASN A 173 4.08 -24.12 -6.14
N ILE A 174 2.90 -24.00 -5.54
CA ILE A 174 1.65 -23.88 -6.27
C ILE A 174 1.68 -22.45 -6.81
N PRO A 175 1.87 -22.24 -8.12
CA PRO A 175 1.85 -20.90 -8.68
C PRO A 175 0.43 -20.35 -8.50
N VAL A 176 0.22 -19.58 -7.44
CA VAL A 176 -0.97 -18.76 -7.29
C VAL A 176 -0.74 -17.54 -8.17
N PRO A 177 -1.51 -17.33 -9.24
CA PRO A 177 -1.37 -16.13 -10.06
C PRO A 177 -1.63 -14.91 -9.18
N THR A 178 -0.58 -14.16 -8.87
CA THR A 178 -0.67 -12.90 -8.10
C THR A 178 -0.94 -11.71 -9.00
N SER A 179 -0.72 -11.85 -10.31
CA SER A 179 -1.00 -10.82 -11.31
C SER A 179 -2.49 -10.81 -11.67
N LEU A 180 -3.12 -9.65 -11.51
CA LEU A 180 -4.43 -9.39 -12.10
C LEU A 180 -4.34 -9.42 -13.63
N PRO A 181 -5.42 -9.80 -14.35
CA PRO A 181 -5.49 -9.63 -15.79
C PRO A 181 -5.23 -8.16 -16.19
N PRO A 182 -4.64 -7.90 -17.37
CA PRO A 182 -4.40 -6.55 -17.84
C PRO A 182 -5.72 -5.77 -17.94
N SER A 183 -5.73 -4.53 -17.46
CA SER A 183 -6.86 -3.63 -17.66
C SER A 183 -6.90 -3.17 -19.11
N LEU A 184 -7.99 -3.48 -19.81
CA LEU A 184 -8.22 -3.08 -21.19
C LEU A 184 -8.93 -1.72 -21.26
N GLY A 185 -9.00 -1.16 -22.48
CA GLY A 185 -9.65 0.13 -22.75
C GLY A 185 -11.16 0.02 -22.87
N ASN A 186 -11.65 -0.14 -24.11
CA ASN A 186 -13.07 -0.34 -24.41
C ASN A 186 -13.33 -1.80 -24.75
N PHE A 187 -14.51 -2.30 -24.40
CA PHE A 187 -14.99 -3.62 -24.75
C PHE A 187 -16.33 -3.53 -25.48
N TRP A 188 -16.41 -4.20 -26.63
CA TRP A 188 -17.64 -4.37 -27.41
C TRP A 188 -17.84 -5.87 -27.62
N GLU A 189 -18.91 -6.45 -27.07
CA GLU A 189 -19.20 -7.87 -27.27
C GLU A 189 -19.36 -8.22 -28.76
N ASP A 190 -20.02 -7.34 -29.51
CA ASP A 190 -20.07 -7.36 -30.97
C ASP A 190 -19.54 -6.03 -31.52
N ARG A 191 -18.57 -6.11 -32.44
CA ARG A 191 -17.97 -4.94 -33.10
C ARG A 191 -18.98 -4.15 -33.94
N VAL A 192 -20.07 -4.76 -34.39
CA VAL A 192 -21.15 -4.06 -35.11
C VAL A 192 -21.80 -2.97 -34.23
N LEU A 193 -21.75 -3.12 -32.90
CA LEU A 193 -22.31 -2.14 -31.95
C LEU A 193 -21.41 -0.91 -31.73
N GLU A 194 -20.13 -0.97 -32.09
CA GLU A 194 -19.17 0.10 -31.80
C GLU A 194 -19.60 1.45 -32.35
N LYS A 195 -19.98 1.49 -33.64
CA LYS A 195 -20.40 2.74 -34.29
C LYS A 195 -21.74 3.27 -33.77
N PRO A 196 -22.84 2.48 -33.72
CA PRO A 196 -24.12 2.94 -33.15
C PRO A 196 -24.01 3.42 -31.70
N LEU A 197 -23.25 2.72 -30.86
CA LEU A 197 -23.09 3.10 -29.46
C LEU A 197 -22.22 4.37 -29.31
N SER A 198 -21.18 4.52 -30.14
CA SER A 198 -20.38 5.74 -30.17
C SER A 198 -21.22 6.95 -30.59
N ASP A 199 -22.07 6.79 -31.61
CA ASP A 199 -22.99 7.85 -32.07
C ASP A 199 -24.03 8.19 -30.99
N PHE A 200 -24.57 7.17 -30.30
CA PHE A 200 -25.45 7.37 -29.15
C PHE A 200 -24.76 8.15 -28.03
N ILE A 201 -23.54 7.78 -27.63
CA ILE A 201 -22.78 8.45 -26.56
C ILE A 201 -22.58 9.93 -26.91
N ASN A 202 -22.11 10.22 -28.12
CA ASN A 202 -21.89 11.59 -28.58
C ASN A 202 -23.18 12.42 -28.55
N ALA A 203 -24.27 11.89 -29.14
CA ALA A 203 -25.54 12.60 -29.19
C ALA A 203 -26.19 12.76 -27.81
N PHE A 204 -26.09 11.74 -26.95
CA PHE A 204 -26.66 11.76 -25.61
C PHE A 204 -25.97 12.81 -24.74
N PHE A 205 -24.64 12.78 -24.63
CA PHE A 205 -23.92 13.69 -23.74
C PHE A 205 -23.88 15.13 -24.27
N SER A 206 -23.84 15.32 -25.59
CA SER A 206 -24.04 16.65 -26.19
C SER A 206 -25.36 17.30 -25.77
N ARG A 207 -26.47 16.53 -25.79
CA ARG A 207 -27.78 16.97 -25.30
C ARG A 207 -27.82 17.09 -23.78
N TYR A 208 -27.18 16.19 -23.06
CA TYR A 208 -27.13 16.20 -21.59
C TYR A 208 -26.48 17.47 -21.03
N ASP A 209 -25.43 17.97 -21.70
CA ASP A 209 -24.68 19.15 -21.28
C ASP A 209 -25.30 20.47 -21.76
N SER A 210 -26.06 20.44 -22.86
CA SER A 210 -26.71 21.63 -23.42
C SER A 210 -28.15 21.82 -22.94
N SER A 211 -29.00 20.80 -23.09
CA SER A 211 -30.42 20.83 -22.72
C SER A 211 -30.94 19.42 -22.47
N ARG A 212 -31.06 19.06 -21.18
CA ARG A 212 -31.53 17.73 -20.76
C ARG A 212 -32.95 17.42 -21.25
N ASN A 213 -33.79 18.44 -21.44
CA ASN A 213 -35.12 18.28 -22.04
C ASN A 213 -35.09 17.70 -23.46
N ALA A 214 -34.01 17.92 -24.22
CA ALA A 214 -33.81 17.32 -25.53
C ALA A 214 -33.58 15.79 -25.48
N LEU A 215 -33.41 15.20 -24.30
CA LEU A 215 -33.30 13.75 -24.10
C LEU A 215 -34.66 13.05 -24.00
N LEU A 216 -35.79 13.76 -24.09
CA LEU A 216 -37.13 13.16 -23.95
C LEU A 216 -37.36 11.96 -24.88
N GLN A 217 -36.89 12.04 -26.12
CA GLN A 217 -37.02 10.97 -27.12
C GLN A 217 -35.96 9.86 -26.97
N ALA A 218 -34.93 10.07 -26.14
CA ALA A 218 -33.93 9.05 -25.84
C ALA A 218 -34.42 8.04 -24.78
N TYR A 219 -35.52 8.35 -24.08
CA TYR A 219 -36.11 7.51 -23.05
C TYR A 219 -37.47 6.98 -23.49
N VAL A 220 -37.68 5.66 -23.36
CA VAL A 220 -39.00 5.04 -23.53
C VAL A 220 -39.98 5.48 -22.42
N ASP A 221 -41.28 5.38 -22.68
CA ASP A 221 -42.31 5.80 -21.71
C ASP A 221 -42.24 5.08 -20.36
N THR A 222 -41.70 3.86 -20.33
CA THR A 222 -41.52 3.03 -19.13
C THR A 222 -40.10 3.10 -18.55
N ALA A 223 -39.26 4.02 -19.04
CA ALA A 223 -37.86 4.10 -18.63
C ALA A 223 -37.72 4.26 -17.11
N LEU A 224 -36.72 3.57 -16.56
CA LEU A 224 -36.34 3.63 -15.15
C LEU A 224 -35.02 4.39 -15.01
N PHE A 225 -34.89 5.17 -13.94
CA PHE A 225 -33.67 5.91 -13.65
C PHE A 225 -33.44 6.05 -12.14
N SER A 226 -32.19 5.92 -11.72
CA SER A 226 -31.75 6.21 -10.36
C SER A 226 -30.30 6.69 -10.38
N VAL A 227 -29.94 7.50 -9.39
CA VAL A 227 -28.57 7.98 -9.16
C VAL A 227 -28.07 7.42 -7.84
N SER A 228 -26.78 7.11 -7.74
CA SER A 228 -26.14 6.73 -6.48
C SER A 228 -24.81 7.45 -6.35
N ILE A 229 -24.54 8.02 -5.17
CA ILE A 229 -23.21 8.55 -4.82
C ILE A 229 -22.53 7.66 -3.77
N PRO A 230 -21.19 7.63 -3.72
CA PRO A 230 -20.45 6.90 -2.70
C PRO A 230 -20.88 7.30 -1.28
N HIS A 231 -20.86 6.33 -0.38
CA HIS A 231 -21.31 6.50 1.00
C HIS A 231 -20.33 7.38 1.82
N TYR A 232 -20.88 8.29 2.63
CA TYR A 232 -20.14 9.12 3.59
C TYR A 232 -19.78 8.47 4.94
N LYS A 233 -20.23 7.24 5.23
CA LYS A 233 -19.91 6.62 6.52
C LYS A 233 -18.43 6.25 6.52
N ARG A 234 -17.69 6.90 7.43
CA ARG A 234 -16.33 6.55 7.79
C ARG A 234 -16.33 5.07 8.13
N ASP A 235 -15.64 4.26 7.35
CA ASP A 235 -15.44 2.85 7.67
C ASP A 235 -14.93 2.75 9.12
N PRO A 236 -15.66 2.10 10.04
CA PRO A 236 -15.22 1.94 11.43
C PRO A 236 -13.85 1.25 11.52
N GLU A 237 -13.54 0.39 10.56
CA GLU A 237 -12.26 -0.33 10.45
C GLU A 237 -11.16 0.52 9.79
N ALA A 238 -11.48 1.61 9.09
CA ALA A 238 -10.47 2.51 8.53
C ALA A 238 -9.66 3.24 9.62
N SER A 239 -10.20 3.35 10.84
CA SER A 239 -9.47 3.83 12.01
C SER A 239 -8.40 2.85 12.52
N ARG A 240 -8.45 1.56 12.12
CA ARG A 240 -7.46 0.53 12.49
C ARG A 240 -6.33 0.39 11.47
N ARG A 241 -6.45 1.00 10.29
CA ARG A 241 -5.38 0.98 9.27
C ARG A 241 -4.38 2.10 9.57
N SER A 242 -3.09 1.77 9.52
CA SER A 242 -1.97 2.71 9.72
C SER A 242 -1.97 3.89 8.73
N THR A 243 -2.65 3.72 7.59
CA THR A 243 -2.98 4.79 6.64
C THR A 243 -4.48 4.76 6.34
N PRO A 244 -5.30 5.68 6.87
CA PRO A 244 -6.67 5.82 6.42
C PRO A 244 -6.65 6.31 4.98
N GLU A 245 -6.89 5.41 4.03
CA GLU A 245 -7.15 5.76 2.65
C GLU A 245 -8.42 6.63 2.65
N LYS A 246 -8.25 7.94 2.50
CA LYS A 246 -9.38 8.86 2.33
C LYS A 246 -10.02 8.51 0.99
N LEU A 247 -11.07 7.69 1.02
CA LEU A 247 -11.93 7.50 -0.13
C LEU A 247 -12.28 8.89 -0.72
N PRO A 248 -12.21 9.08 -2.05
CA PRO A 248 -12.61 10.34 -2.66
C PRO A 248 -14.07 10.62 -2.32
N THR A 249 -14.32 11.55 -1.39
CA THR A 249 -15.66 11.94 -1.00
C THR A 249 -16.02 13.27 -1.65
N LEU A 250 -17.19 13.33 -2.26
CA LEU A 250 -17.83 14.59 -2.66
C LEU A 250 -18.02 15.45 -1.39
N PRO A 251 -17.62 16.72 -1.31
CA PRO A 251 -17.83 17.51 -0.09
C PRO A 251 -19.33 17.65 0.25
N PRO A 252 -19.76 17.60 1.53
CA PRO A 252 -21.18 17.66 1.90
C PRO A 252 -21.92 18.87 1.34
N ALA A 253 -21.27 20.03 1.27
CA ALA A 253 -21.83 21.25 0.69
C ALA A 253 -22.10 21.14 -0.82
N GLU A 254 -21.32 20.31 -1.53
CA GLU A 254 -21.43 20.07 -2.97
C GLU A 254 -22.37 18.89 -3.29
N ALA A 255 -22.70 18.08 -2.28
CA ALA A 255 -23.47 16.86 -2.43
C ALA A 255 -24.99 17.03 -2.34
N LYS A 256 -25.47 18.22 -1.95
CA LYS A 256 -26.90 18.45 -1.64
C LYS A 256 -27.84 17.96 -2.75
N ASN A 257 -27.59 18.37 -3.99
CA ASN A 257 -28.42 17.99 -5.15
C ASN A 257 -28.42 16.48 -5.39
N TYR A 258 -27.29 15.81 -5.15
CA TYR A 258 -27.18 14.37 -5.26
C TYR A 258 -27.83 13.63 -4.10
N GLN A 259 -27.74 14.13 -2.87
CA GLN A 259 -28.30 13.48 -1.67
C GLN A 259 -29.84 13.37 -1.75
N GLU A 260 -30.49 14.37 -2.34
CA GLU A 260 -31.94 14.38 -2.57
C GLU A 260 -32.39 13.22 -3.47
N VAL A 261 -31.59 12.87 -4.49
CA VAL A 261 -31.94 11.86 -5.50
C VAL A 261 -31.17 10.53 -5.35
N SER A 262 -30.15 10.48 -4.47
CA SER A 262 -29.26 9.33 -4.32
C SER A 262 -29.95 8.13 -3.68
N ARG A 263 -29.96 7.02 -4.39
CA ARG A 263 -30.49 5.71 -4.00
C ARG A 263 -29.34 4.72 -3.82
N ASN A 264 -28.84 4.59 -2.58
CA ASN A 264 -27.89 3.57 -2.20
C ASN A 264 -28.56 2.58 -1.24
N LEU A 265 -28.85 1.35 -1.70
CA LEU A 265 -29.59 0.35 -0.92
C LEU A 265 -28.88 -0.11 0.36
N LEU A 266 -27.56 0.09 0.47
CA LEU A 266 -26.79 -0.24 1.67
C LEU A 266 -26.90 0.84 2.76
N ASP A 267 -27.23 2.08 2.39
CA ASP A 267 -27.38 3.22 3.30
C ASP A 267 -28.84 3.65 3.46
N SER A 268 -29.71 3.26 2.53
CA SER A 268 -31.00 3.90 2.38
C SER A 268 -31.96 3.56 3.50
N HIS A 269 -32.44 4.61 4.17
CA HIS A 269 -33.73 4.64 4.86
C HIS A 269 -34.94 4.76 3.89
N ASP A 270 -34.72 4.69 2.56
CA ASP A 270 -35.79 4.78 1.55
C ASP A 270 -36.57 3.47 1.45
N LYS A 271 -37.45 3.23 2.43
CA LYS A 271 -38.42 2.14 2.45
C LYS A 271 -39.53 2.29 1.39
N THR A 272 -39.54 3.41 0.65
CA THR A 272 -40.68 3.84 -0.18
C THR A 272 -40.41 3.80 -1.69
N ASN A 273 -39.22 3.38 -2.12
CA ASN A 273 -38.79 3.36 -3.53
C ASN A 273 -38.93 4.71 -4.28
N LYS A 274 -39.08 5.83 -3.57
CA LYS A 274 -39.33 7.15 -4.18
C LYS A 274 -38.17 7.66 -5.02
N LYS A 275 -36.95 7.18 -4.74
CA LYS A 275 -35.74 7.56 -5.48
C LYS A 275 -35.51 6.75 -6.76
N LEU A 276 -36.31 5.72 -7.02
CA LEU A 276 -36.38 5.08 -8.33
C LEU A 276 -37.40 5.82 -9.19
N GLN A 277 -36.91 6.51 -10.21
CA GLN A 277 -37.76 7.25 -11.14
C GLN A 277 -38.31 6.31 -12.20
N SER A 278 -39.60 6.46 -12.49
CA SER A 278 -40.29 5.72 -13.54
C SER A 278 -40.99 6.70 -14.47
N LYS A 279 -40.93 6.39 -15.76
CA LYS A 279 -41.40 7.20 -16.89
C LYS A 279 -40.44 8.32 -17.29
N ARG A 280 -40.30 8.52 -18.61
CA ARG A 280 -39.35 9.48 -19.20
C ARG A 280 -39.43 10.90 -18.63
N LEU A 281 -40.64 11.40 -18.31
CA LEU A 281 -40.79 12.73 -17.70
C LEU A 281 -40.21 12.82 -16.29
N ALA A 282 -40.39 11.78 -15.46
CA ALA A 282 -39.79 11.74 -14.12
C ALA A 282 -38.27 11.60 -14.18
N VAL A 283 -37.76 10.86 -15.18
CA VAL A 283 -36.33 10.79 -15.47
C VAL A 283 -35.78 12.19 -15.75
N LEU A 284 -36.36 12.93 -16.71
CA LEU A 284 -35.91 14.28 -17.04
C LEU A 284 -36.02 15.25 -15.86
N ALA A 285 -37.14 15.24 -15.14
CA ALA A 285 -37.32 16.07 -13.95
C ALA A 285 -36.27 15.79 -12.87
N THR A 286 -35.75 14.57 -12.80
CA THR A 286 -34.65 14.22 -11.88
C THR A 286 -33.29 14.63 -12.43
N LEU A 287 -33.08 14.48 -13.74
CA LEU A 287 -31.87 14.99 -14.39
C LEU A 287 -31.77 16.52 -14.23
N ASP A 288 -32.85 17.27 -14.32
CA ASP A 288 -32.86 18.74 -14.16
C ASP A 288 -32.50 19.20 -12.74
N LYS A 289 -32.65 18.33 -11.72
CA LYS A 289 -32.19 18.62 -10.34
C LYS A 289 -30.68 18.49 -10.17
N LEU A 290 -30.00 17.78 -11.08
CA LEU A 290 -28.55 17.61 -11.03
C LEU A 290 -27.87 18.90 -11.53
N PRO A 291 -26.67 19.25 -11.04
CA PRO A 291 -25.98 20.43 -11.53
C PRO A 291 -25.63 20.36 -13.03
N PRO A 292 -25.48 21.49 -13.73
CA PRO A 292 -24.97 21.53 -15.10
C PRO A 292 -23.61 20.86 -15.25
N THR A 293 -23.36 20.24 -16.40
CA THR A 293 -22.16 19.41 -16.66
C THR A 293 -21.49 19.73 -17.99
N ARG A 294 -20.22 19.35 -18.11
CA ARG A 294 -19.44 19.29 -19.36
C ARG A 294 -18.62 18.01 -19.37
N HIS A 295 -18.93 17.06 -20.24
CA HIS A 295 -18.25 15.78 -20.29
C HIS A 295 -17.04 15.81 -21.21
N ASP A 296 -15.94 15.20 -20.77
CA ASP A 296 -14.80 14.92 -21.63
C ASP A 296 -15.01 13.56 -22.30
N LEU A 297 -15.57 13.57 -23.51
CA LEU A 297 -15.85 12.36 -24.28
C LEU A 297 -14.59 11.56 -24.63
N SER A 298 -13.42 12.21 -24.69
CA SER A 298 -12.14 11.52 -24.95
C SER A 298 -11.69 10.65 -23.79
N SER A 299 -12.15 10.96 -22.57
CA SER A 299 -11.87 10.19 -21.35
C SER A 299 -12.71 8.93 -21.21
N PHE A 300 -13.74 8.75 -22.04
CA PHE A 300 -14.73 7.71 -21.83
C PHE A 300 -14.15 6.32 -22.10
N LYS A 301 -14.49 5.39 -21.20
CA LYS A 301 -14.30 3.95 -21.39
C LYS A 301 -15.66 3.27 -21.38
N ALA A 302 -15.86 2.39 -22.35
CA ALA A 302 -17.14 1.76 -22.60
C ALA A 302 -17.00 0.24 -22.61
N ASP A 303 -17.88 -0.43 -21.86
CA ASP A 303 -18.09 -1.87 -21.95
C ASP A 303 -19.54 -2.12 -22.38
N ALA A 304 -19.74 -2.79 -23.50
CA ALA A 304 -21.05 -3.10 -24.06
C ALA A 304 -21.29 -4.61 -24.17
N PHE A 305 -22.48 -5.02 -23.71
CA PHE A 305 -22.92 -6.42 -23.69
C PHE A 305 -24.32 -6.54 -24.29
N ILE A 306 -24.53 -7.52 -25.15
CA ILE A 306 -25.82 -7.93 -25.65
C ILE A 306 -26.53 -8.69 -24.53
N LEU A 307 -27.74 -8.26 -24.18
CA LEU A 307 -28.53 -8.93 -23.17
C LEU A 307 -29.35 -10.05 -23.81
N PRO A 308 -29.45 -11.22 -23.16
CA PRO A 308 -30.34 -12.28 -23.60
C PRO A 308 -31.79 -11.81 -23.67
N SER A 309 -32.43 -11.93 -24.83
CA SER A 309 -33.85 -11.63 -25.01
C SER A 309 -34.69 -12.76 -24.45
N VAL A 310 -35.16 -12.64 -23.20
CA VAL A 310 -36.11 -13.59 -22.60
C VAL A 310 -37.53 -13.10 -22.87
N GLY A 311 -38.24 -13.75 -23.78
CA GLY A 311 -39.68 -13.55 -23.98
C GLY A 311 -40.10 -12.30 -24.77
N SER A 312 -39.16 -11.54 -25.36
CA SER A 312 -39.46 -10.44 -26.28
C SER A 312 -38.56 -10.50 -27.51
N ASN A 313 -39.05 -10.08 -28.68
CA ASN A 313 -38.25 -9.98 -29.92
C ASN A 313 -37.34 -8.74 -29.95
N VAL A 314 -37.17 -8.04 -28.81
CA VAL A 314 -36.38 -6.81 -28.73
C VAL A 314 -34.98 -7.16 -28.24
N GLN A 315 -33.99 -6.97 -29.11
CA GLN A 315 -32.59 -7.04 -28.72
C GLN A 315 -32.25 -5.84 -27.83
N MET A 316 -31.65 -6.12 -26.67
CA MET A 316 -31.21 -5.11 -25.72
C MET A 316 -29.70 -5.14 -25.56
N CYS A 317 -29.11 -3.98 -25.28
CA CYS A 317 -27.70 -3.81 -25.03
C CYS A 317 -27.49 -3.11 -23.69
N LYS A 318 -26.65 -3.68 -22.83
CA LYS A 318 -26.14 -3.02 -21.63
C LYS A 318 -24.86 -2.28 -21.98
N LEU A 319 -24.89 -0.96 -21.87
CA LEU A 319 -23.72 -0.09 -22.05
C LEU A 319 -23.29 0.45 -20.69
N MET A 320 -22.07 0.11 -20.27
CA MET A 320 -21.43 0.64 -19.07
C MET A 320 -20.38 1.66 -19.48
N LEU A 321 -20.46 2.86 -18.92
CA LEU A 321 -19.54 3.95 -19.22
C LEU A 321 -18.85 4.41 -17.94
N THR A 322 -17.54 4.63 -18.03
CA THR A 322 -16.81 5.46 -17.08
C THR A 322 -16.16 6.62 -17.81
N GLY A 323 -16.01 7.75 -17.11
CA GLY A 323 -15.37 8.91 -17.71
C GLY A 323 -15.29 10.07 -16.73
N ASN A 324 -14.71 11.17 -17.21
CA ASN A 324 -14.57 12.41 -16.47
C ASN A 324 -15.56 13.46 -17.00
N PHE A 325 -16.00 14.32 -16.10
CA PHE A 325 -16.84 15.46 -16.44
C PHE A 325 -16.54 16.62 -15.49
N GLN A 326 -16.79 17.82 -15.96
CA GLN A 326 -16.83 19.00 -15.11
C GLN A 326 -18.26 19.29 -14.71
N GLU A 327 -18.43 19.66 -13.45
CA GLU A 327 -19.70 20.02 -12.86
C GLU A 327 -19.69 21.47 -12.41
N GLN A 328 -20.77 22.20 -12.66
CA GLN A 328 -20.92 23.54 -12.12
C GLN A 328 -21.33 23.48 -10.64
N VAL A 329 -20.42 23.88 -9.77
CA VAL A 329 -20.60 23.98 -8.32
C VAL A 329 -20.48 25.44 -7.91
N PHE A 330 -21.59 26.04 -7.50
CA PHE A 330 -21.71 27.48 -7.29
C PHE A 330 -21.29 28.26 -8.55
N SER A 331 -20.21 29.04 -8.48
CA SER A 331 -19.63 29.80 -9.60
C SER A 331 -18.42 29.14 -10.26
N SER A 332 -18.06 27.91 -9.86
CA SER A 332 -16.85 27.22 -10.34
C SER A 332 -17.17 25.91 -11.04
N TRP A 333 -16.31 25.49 -11.96
CA TRP A 333 -16.34 24.16 -12.57
C TRP A 333 -15.41 23.22 -11.80
N LYS A 334 -15.90 22.04 -11.42
CA LYS A 334 -15.16 21.04 -10.66
C LYS A 334 -15.07 19.73 -11.42
N ASP A 335 -13.88 19.16 -11.49
CA ASP A 335 -13.68 17.86 -12.12
C ASP A 335 -14.26 16.74 -11.24
N ARG A 336 -14.96 15.83 -11.90
CA ARG A 336 -15.65 14.68 -11.33
C ARG A 336 -15.43 13.47 -12.22
N ARG A 337 -15.62 12.29 -11.63
CA ARG A 337 -15.65 11.02 -12.33
C ARG A 337 -17.01 10.38 -12.17
N PHE A 338 -17.50 9.71 -13.22
CA PHE A 338 -18.76 8.99 -13.17
C PHE A 338 -18.61 7.54 -13.61
N HIS A 339 -19.58 6.73 -13.18
CA HIS A 339 -19.91 5.45 -13.77
C HIS A 339 -21.40 5.45 -14.09
N ARG A 340 -21.77 5.21 -15.34
CA ARG A 340 -23.18 5.24 -15.80
C ARG A 340 -23.48 3.98 -16.60
N THR A 341 -24.59 3.32 -16.28
CA THR A 341 -25.06 2.16 -17.01
C THR A 341 -26.37 2.47 -17.72
N PHE A 342 -26.44 2.14 -19.00
CA PHE A 342 -27.62 2.20 -19.82
C PHE A 342 -28.07 0.79 -20.18
N ILE A 343 -29.38 0.59 -20.23
CA ILE A 343 -30.01 -0.54 -20.91
C ILE A 343 -30.71 0.06 -22.11
N LEU A 344 -30.19 -0.23 -23.29
CA LEU A 344 -30.64 0.31 -24.56
C LEU A 344 -31.42 -0.77 -25.30
N CYS A 345 -32.48 -0.37 -26.00
CA CYS A 345 -33.18 -1.21 -26.95
C CYS A 345 -33.05 -0.58 -28.34
N SER A 346 -33.23 -1.39 -29.39
CA SER A 346 -33.35 -0.85 -30.74
C SER A 346 -34.49 0.17 -30.80
N PRO A 347 -34.33 1.28 -31.53
CA PRO A 347 -35.42 2.23 -31.74
C PRO A 347 -36.59 1.52 -32.45
N PRO A 348 -37.84 1.97 -32.25
CA PRO A 348 -38.97 1.47 -33.02
C PRO A 348 -38.71 1.62 -34.52
N PRO A 349 -39.25 0.74 -35.38
CA PRO A 349 -39.24 0.95 -36.82
C PRO A 349 -39.85 2.33 -37.14
N ALA A 350 -39.22 3.05 -38.08
CA ALA A 350 -39.63 4.38 -38.50
C ALA A 350 -41.00 4.40 -39.20
#